data_AF-A0A941HJS0-F1
#
_entry.id   AF-A0A941HJS0-F1
#
_cell.length_a   1.000
_cell.length_b   1.000
_cell.length_c   1.000
_cell.angle_alpha   90.00
_cell.angle_beta   90.00
_cell.angle_gamma   90.00
#
_symmetry.space_group_name_H-M   'P 1'
#
loop_
_entity.id
_entity.type
_entity.pdbx_description
1 polymer ?
#
loop_
_entity_poly.entity_id
_entity_poly.type
_entity_poly.pdbx_seq_one_letter_code
_entity_poly.pdbx_strand_id
1 'polypeptide(L)'
;MNLIEGTMNDFDKRKAYKNAKKRVTEERAFYSHATVYVVMNIVIFIFKIELGDYIDDEGYNNYLIWNLIGTPIIWGLGLLGHGLWTFRDKNGLGKLFKRSIFSKNWEEKKIKEFMEEKNNI
;
A
#
# COMPACT_ATOMS: atom_id res chain seq x y z
N MET A 1 -15.91 -28.38 -29.61
CA MET A 1 -15.18 -27.67 -28.54
C MET A 1 -13.90 -27.12 -29.15
N ASN A 2 -13.82 -25.80 -29.37
CA ASN A 2 -12.77 -25.19 -30.19
C ASN A 2 -11.47 -25.04 -29.39
N LEU A 3 -10.33 -25.40 -29.98
CA LEU A 3 -9.01 -25.27 -29.36
C LEU A 3 -8.68 -23.81 -28.98
N ILE A 4 -9.24 -22.85 -29.71
CA ILE A 4 -9.12 -21.40 -29.48
C ILE A 4 -9.88 -20.96 -28.21
N GLU A 5 -11.00 -21.63 -27.90
CA GLU A 5 -11.78 -21.38 -26.68
C GLU A 5 -11.02 -21.86 -25.43
N GLY A 6 -10.28 -22.97 -25.55
CA GLY A 6 -9.39 -23.48 -24.50
C GLY A 6 -8.20 -22.57 -24.22
N THR A 7 -7.52 -22.05 -25.25
CA THR A 7 -6.36 -21.18 -25.08
C THR A 7 -6.72 -19.80 -24.53
N MET A 8 -7.86 -19.23 -24.94
CA MET A 8 -8.35 -17.95 -24.42
C MET A 8 -8.71 -18.05 -22.93
N ASN A 9 -9.37 -19.13 -22.52
CA ASN A 9 -9.75 -19.38 -21.13
C ASN A 9 -8.51 -19.59 -20.22
N ASP A 10 -7.49 -20.28 -20.72
CA ASP A 10 -6.26 -20.57 -19.97
C ASP A 10 -5.35 -19.32 -19.83
N PHE A 11 -5.37 -18.43 -20.82
CA PHE A 11 -4.71 -17.11 -20.75
C PHE A 11 -5.38 -16.21 -19.70
N ASP A 12 -6.71 -16.14 -19.68
CA ASP A 12 -7.46 -15.33 -18.71
C ASP A 12 -7.27 -15.83 -17.27
N LYS A 13 -7.25 -17.16 -17.06
CA LYS A 13 -6.92 -17.78 -15.77
C LYS A 13 -5.51 -17.42 -15.29
N ARG A 14 -4.50 -17.52 -16.17
CA ARG A 14 -3.11 -17.13 -15.83
C ARG A 14 -3.01 -15.65 -15.49
N LYS A 15 -3.71 -14.77 -16.22
CA LYS A 15 -3.74 -13.32 -15.97
C LYS A 15 -4.42 -13.00 -14.63
N ALA A 16 -5.56 -13.61 -14.34
CA ALA A 16 -6.25 -13.45 -13.06
C ALA A 16 -5.40 -13.92 -11.89
N TYR A 17 -4.77 -15.09 -12.00
CA TYR A 17 -3.86 -15.62 -10.99
C TYR A 17 -2.66 -14.69 -10.73
N LYS A 18 -2.03 -14.16 -11.80
CA LYS A 18 -0.90 -13.24 -11.67
C LYS A 18 -1.29 -11.95 -10.93
N ASN A 19 -2.48 -11.41 -11.22
CA ASN A 19 -3.01 -10.24 -10.54
C ASN A 19 -3.31 -10.53 -9.06
N ALA A 20 -3.94 -11.66 -8.74
CA ALA A 20 -4.20 -12.06 -7.37
C ALA A 20 -2.90 -12.27 -6.58
N LYS A 21 -1.91 -12.96 -7.17
CA LYS A 21 -0.59 -13.18 -6.55
C LYS A 21 0.14 -11.88 -6.26
N LYS A 22 0.11 -10.92 -7.19
CA LYS A 22 0.70 -9.59 -6.99
C LYS A 22 0.08 -8.88 -5.78
N ARG A 23 -1.26 -8.86 -5.70
CA ARG A 23 -1.98 -8.26 -4.57
C ARG A 23 -1.61 -8.88 -3.23
N VAL A 24 -1.59 -10.20 -3.14
CA VAL A 24 -1.21 -10.91 -1.90
C VAL A 24 0.23 -10.61 -1.49
N THR A 25 1.13 -10.49 -2.47
CA THR A 25 2.55 -10.17 -2.19
C THR A 25 2.71 -8.75 -1.63
N GLU A 26 2.01 -7.78 -2.22
CA GLU A 26 2.00 -6.38 -1.75
C GLU A 26 1.38 -6.26 -0.34
N GLU A 27 0.26 -6.93 -0.10
CA GLU A 27 -0.39 -6.99 1.22
C GLU A 27 0.55 -7.60 2.27
N ARG A 28 1.22 -8.70 1.95
CA ARG A 28 2.18 -9.35 2.87
C ARG A 28 3.36 -8.44 3.20
N ALA A 29 3.88 -7.69 2.23
CA ALA A 29 4.96 -6.73 2.44
C ALA A 29 4.53 -5.58 3.37
N PHE A 30 3.30 -5.08 3.21
CA PHE A 30 2.72 -4.09 4.12
C PHE A 30 2.58 -4.63 5.54
N TYR A 31 2.04 -5.84 5.73
CA TYR A 31 1.90 -6.43 7.05
C TYR A 31 3.25 -6.61 7.75
N SER A 32 4.32 -6.98 7.03
CA SER A 32 5.66 -7.04 7.62
C SER A 32 6.10 -5.69 8.19
N HIS A 33 5.90 -4.59 7.45
CA HIS A 33 6.26 -3.25 7.91
C HIS A 33 5.37 -2.80 9.09
N ALA A 34 4.06 -3.07 9.02
CA ALA A 34 3.13 -2.76 10.09
C ALA A 34 3.44 -3.53 11.37
N THR A 35 3.80 -4.82 11.28
CA THR A 35 4.20 -5.63 12.43
C THR A 35 5.46 -5.07 13.07
N VAL A 36 6.51 -4.77 12.29
CA VAL A 36 7.74 -4.18 12.84
C VAL A 36 7.45 -2.84 13.52
N TYR A 37 6.61 -1.99 12.90
CA TYR A 37 6.19 -0.72 13.50
C TYR A 37 5.52 -0.94 14.86
N VAL A 38 4.53 -1.84 14.96
CA VAL A 38 3.82 -2.10 16.23
C VAL A 38 4.77 -2.66 17.30
N VAL A 39 5.61 -3.64 16.94
CA VAL A 39 6.55 -4.27 17.87
C VAL A 39 7.54 -3.23 18.41
N MET A 40 8.14 -2.40 17.55
CA MET A 40 9.09 -1.38 17.97
C MET A 40 8.45 -0.33 18.89
N ASN A 41 7.22 0.08 18.59
CA ASN A 41 6.49 1.02 19.45
C ASN A 41 6.22 0.44 20.84
N ILE A 42 5.82 -0.84 20.93
CA ILE A 42 5.60 -1.52 22.21
C ILE A 42 6.92 -1.63 22.99
N VAL A 43 8.00 -2.03 22.32
CA VAL A 43 9.32 -2.14 22.95
C VAL A 43 9.76 -0.79 23.54
N ILE A 44 9.68 0.29 22.75
CA ILE A 44 10.02 1.64 23.21
C ILE A 44 9.13 2.08 24.39
N PHE A 45 7.84 1.75 24.36
CA PHE A 45 6.91 2.07 25.44
C PHE A 45 7.25 1.33 26.75
N ILE A 46 7.58 0.04 26.68
CA ILE A 46 8.04 -0.75 27.84
C ILE A 46 9.33 -0.16 28.40
N PHE A 47 10.32 0.13 27.54
CA PHE A 47 11.57 0.75 27.97
C PHE A 47 11.35 2.08 28.70
N LYS A 48 10.39 2.90 28.25
CA LYS A 48 10.05 4.15 28.94
C LYS A 48 9.49 3.91 30.34
N ILE A 49 8.59 2.93 30.51
CA ILE A 49 8.02 2.62 31.83
C ILE A 49 9.10 2.09 32.77
N GLU A 50 9.96 1.20 32.28
CA GLU A 50 10.95 0.52 33.13
C GLU A 50 12.17 1.38 33.47
N LEU A 51 12.66 2.21 32.53
CA LEU A 51 13.83 3.09 32.74
C LEU A 51 13.47 4.53 33.12
N GLY A 52 12.25 5.00 32.80
CA GLY A 52 11.84 6.38 33.06
C GLY A 52 11.82 6.75 34.53
N ASP A 53 11.58 5.78 35.41
CA ASP A 53 11.59 5.99 36.87
C ASP A 53 13.02 6.10 37.45
N TYR A 54 14.06 5.73 36.68
CA TYR A 54 15.46 5.73 37.14
C TYR A 54 16.31 6.90 36.63
N ILE A 55 15.84 7.64 35.61
CA ILE A 55 16.62 8.70 34.95
C ILE A 55 15.79 9.98 34.89
N ASP A 56 15.92 10.80 35.93
CA ASP A 56 15.31 12.15 36.01
C ASP A 56 16.28 13.20 35.43
N ASP A 57 16.56 13.09 34.13
CA ASP A 57 17.31 14.08 33.36
C ASP A 57 16.41 14.64 32.26
N GLU A 58 16.22 15.96 32.24
CA GLU A 58 15.39 16.65 31.24
C GLU A 58 15.87 16.38 29.80
N GLY A 59 17.18 16.21 29.59
CA GLY A 59 17.75 15.85 28.29
C GLY A 59 17.32 14.46 27.81
N TYR A 60 17.32 13.48 28.71
CA TYR A 60 16.88 12.11 28.46
C TYR A 60 15.38 12.03 28.19
N ASN A 61 14.57 12.76 28.97
CA ASN A 61 13.13 12.83 28.80
C ASN A 61 12.73 13.41 27.44
N ASN A 62 13.40 14.48 26.98
CA ASN A 62 13.09 15.11 25.70
C ASN A 62 13.46 14.20 24.50
N TYR A 63 14.60 13.49 24.59
CA TYR A 63 15.00 12.49 23.61
C TYR A 63 14.00 11.32 23.52
N LEU A 64 13.49 10.86 24.66
CA LEU A 64 12.47 9.80 24.71
C LEU A 64 11.13 10.27 24.14
N ILE A 65 10.68 11.50 24.41
CA ILE A 65 9.44 12.05 23.85
C ILE A 65 9.51 12.10 22.32
N TRP A 66 10.63 12.57 21.76
CA TRP A 66 10.85 12.57 20.32
C TRP A 66 10.81 11.16 19.71
N ASN A 67 11.37 10.15 20.41
CA ASN A 67 11.33 8.76 19.96
C ASN A 67 9.97 8.08 20.15
N LEU A 68 9.17 8.49 21.15
CA LEU A 68 7.83 7.95 21.40
C LEU A 68 6.75 8.58 20.52
N ILE A 69 6.90 9.86 20.18
CA ILE A 69 5.84 10.62 19.51
C ILE A 69 6.28 11.02 18.11
N GLY A 70 7.47 11.63 17.96
CA GLY A 70 7.96 12.10 16.67
C GLY A 70 8.20 10.97 15.67
N THR A 71 9.02 9.99 16.05
CA THR A 71 9.35 8.85 15.18
C THR A 71 8.11 8.05 14.76
N PRO A 72 7.19 7.67 15.66
CA PRO A 72 6.01 6.90 15.29
C PRO A 72 5.00 7.68 14.48
N ILE A 73 4.92 9.01 14.63
CA ILE A 73 4.05 9.85 13.78
C ILE A 73 4.58 9.88 12.35
N ILE A 74 5.88 10.13 12.13
CA ILE A 74 6.47 10.19 10.79
C ILE A 74 6.36 8.82 10.10
N TRP A 75 6.75 7.76 10.80
CA TRP A 75 6.63 6.40 10.29
C TRP A 75 5.17 5.97 10.12
N GLY A 76 4.29 6.42 11.00
CA GLY A 76 2.84 6.21 10.91
C GLY A 76 2.24 6.85 9.67
N LEU A 77 2.65 8.07 9.31
CA LEU A 77 2.26 8.72 8.06
C LEU A 77 2.76 7.95 6.83
N GLY A 78 4.00 7.46 6.87
CA GLY A 78 4.55 6.58 5.83
C GLY A 78 3.78 5.27 5.70
N LEU A 79 3.43 4.63 6.82
CA LEU A 79 2.64 3.41 6.86
C LEU A 79 1.21 3.66 6.37
N LEU A 80 0.59 4.78 6.75
CA LEU A 80 -0.71 5.19 6.23
C LEU A 80 -0.66 5.37 4.71
N GLY A 81 0.33 6.08 4.19
CA GLY A 81 0.53 6.24 2.74
C GLY A 81 0.74 4.91 2.03
N HIS A 82 1.59 4.03 2.58
CA HIS A 82 1.84 2.71 2.01
C HIS A 82 0.59 1.82 2.07
N GLY A 83 -0.17 1.86 3.16
CA GLY A 83 -1.44 1.15 3.31
C GLY A 83 -2.50 1.64 2.33
N LEU A 84 -2.63 2.96 2.14
CA LEU A 84 -3.52 3.54 1.13
C LEU A 84 -3.15 3.08 -0.29
N TRP A 85 -1.86 2.96 -0.60
CA TRP A 85 -1.39 2.45 -1.89
C TRP A 85 -1.64 0.95 -2.06
N THR A 86 -1.29 0.15 -1.06
CA THR A 86 -1.41 -1.32 -1.08
C THR A 86 -2.87 -1.77 -1.09
N PHE A 87 -3.74 -1.09 -0.35
CA PHE A 87 -5.18 -1.43 -0.27
C PHE A 87 -6.06 -0.58 -1.19
N ARG A 88 -5.47 0.15 -2.15
CA ARG A 88 -6.19 0.91 -3.19
C ARG A 88 -7.37 0.13 -3.76
N ASP A 89 -7.15 -1.12 -4.18
CA ASP A 89 -8.17 -1.94 -4.84
C ASP A 89 -9.28 -2.45 -3.92
N LYS A 90 -9.08 -2.40 -2.59
CA LYS A 90 -10.03 -2.94 -1.59
C LYS A 90 -10.81 -1.85 -0.85
N ASN A 91 -10.21 -0.69 -0.58
CA ASN A 91 -10.75 0.27 0.39
C ASN A 91 -11.68 1.36 -0.19
N GLY A 92 -12.21 1.20 -1.40
CA GLY A 92 -13.11 2.18 -2.04
C GLY A 92 -12.44 3.50 -2.47
N LEU A 93 -11.36 3.91 -1.81
CA LEU A 93 -10.46 5.01 -2.19
C LEU A 93 -9.75 4.77 -3.53
N GLY A 94 -9.52 3.52 -3.91
CA GLY A 94 -9.09 3.20 -5.27
C GLY A 94 -10.08 3.65 -6.32
N LYS A 95 -11.38 3.79 -6.01
CA LYS A 95 -12.37 4.32 -6.94
C LYS A 95 -12.18 5.84 -7.17
N LEU A 96 -11.69 6.57 -6.17
CA LEU A 96 -11.31 7.98 -6.29
C LEU A 96 -10.02 8.14 -7.10
N PHE A 97 -8.99 7.33 -6.84
CA PHE A 97 -7.75 7.31 -7.65
C PHE A 97 -7.96 6.74 -9.06
N LYS A 98 -8.94 5.84 -9.26
CA LYS A 98 -9.34 5.30 -10.58
C LYS A 98 -10.15 6.32 -11.39
N ARG A 99 -10.67 7.37 -10.76
CA ARG A 99 -11.26 8.55 -11.42
C ARG A 99 -10.23 9.65 -11.68
N SER A 100 -9.03 9.53 -11.12
CA SER A 100 -7.89 10.41 -11.43
C SER A 100 -7.36 10.10 -12.85
N ILE A 101 -6.81 11.14 -13.50
CA ILE A 101 -6.28 11.13 -14.88
C ILE A 101 -5.25 10.02 -15.15
N PHE A 102 -4.65 9.44 -14.11
CA PHE A 102 -3.65 8.37 -14.18
C PHE A 102 -4.21 6.94 -14.19
N SER A 103 -5.53 6.79 -14.27
CA SER A 103 -6.18 5.49 -14.31
C SER A 103 -6.09 4.85 -15.69
N LYS A 104 -5.72 3.55 -15.74
CA LYS A 104 -5.68 2.74 -16.97
C LYS A 104 -6.96 2.82 -17.82
N ASN A 105 -8.12 3.05 -17.19
CA ASN A 105 -9.38 3.21 -17.91
C ASN A 105 -9.44 4.51 -18.73
N TRP A 106 -8.82 5.60 -18.27
CA TRP A 106 -8.72 6.86 -19.04
C TRP A 106 -7.73 6.69 -20.20
N GLU A 107 -6.61 6.02 -19.95
CA GLU A 107 -5.63 5.65 -20.98
C GLU A 107 -6.26 4.78 -22.08
N GLU A 108 -6.95 3.69 -21.71
CA GLU A 108 -7.67 2.83 -22.65
C GLU A 108 -8.74 3.59 -23.42
N LYS A 109 -9.48 4.49 -22.76
CA LYS A 109 -10.49 5.32 -23.43
C LYS A 109 -9.85 6.25 -24.47
N LYS A 110 -8.74 6.90 -24.12
CA LYS A 110 -8.03 7.80 -25.04
C LYS A 110 -7.38 7.06 -26.21
N ILE A 111 -6.81 5.88 -25.97
CA ILE A 111 -6.28 5.04 -27.05
C ILE A 111 -7.41 4.63 -28.00
N LYS A 112 -8.60 4.29 -27.48
CA LYS A 112 -9.77 3.96 -28.30
C LYS A 112 -10.24 5.16 -29.14
N GLU A 113 -10.34 6.34 -28.53
CA GLU A 113 -10.68 7.58 -29.23
C GLU A 113 -9.69 7.86 -30.38
N PHE A 114 -8.37 7.76 -30.13
CA PHE A 114 -7.36 7.95 -31.18
C PHE A 114 -7.40 6.89 -32.30
N MET A 115 -7.75 5.64 -31.99
CA MET A 115 -7.90 4.59 -33.02
C MET A 115 -9.14 4.81 -33.90
N GLU A 116 -10.26 5.25 -33.31
CA GLU A 116 -11.48 5.58 -34.06
C GLU A 116 -11.30 6.83 -34.93
N GLU A 117 -10.56 7.82 -34.44
CA GLU A 117 -10.23 9.04 -35.19
C GLU A 117 -9.32 8.73 -36.39
N LYS A 118 -8.37 7.81 -36.24
CA LYS A 118 -7.49 7.37 -37.33
C LYS A 118 -8.16 6.49 -38.39
N ASN A 119 -9.24 5.80 -38.06
CA ASN A 119 -10.00 4.94 -38.97
C ASN A 119 -11.14 5.69 -39.70
N ASN A 120 -11.46 6.93 -39.28
CA ASN A 120 -12.43 7.81 -39.95
C ASN A 120 -11.77 8.84 -40.89
N ILE A 121 -10.49 8.62 -41.24
CA ILE A 121 -9.71 9.33 -42.27
C ILE A 121 -9.29 8.29 -43.31
#